data_AF-D7M1V9-F1
#
_entry.id   AF-D7M1V9-F1
#
_cell.length_a   1.000
_cell.length_b   1.000
_cell.length_c   1.000
_cell.angle_alpha   90.00
_cell.angle_beta   90.00
_cell.angle_gamma   90.00
#
_symmetry.space_group_name_H-M   'P 1'
#
loop_
_entity.id
_entity.type
_entity.pdbx_description
1 polymer ?
#
loop_
_entity_poly.entity_id
_entity_poly.type
_entity_poly.pdbx_seq_one_letter_code
_entity_poly.pdbx_strand_id
1 'polypeptide(L)'
;MGGSWSIEMPCLDSALIYTNSCPDDKFLRSLSSVPYLWLYVTDETVVWCSTIKFYRLTECRIFPEENSDRMKPIILLLRTAPKLKHLIVDVEIDEKQRWEEFSRLLSGWNMEEEKKRSNS
;
A
#
# COMPACT_ATOMS: atom_id res chain seq x y z
N MET A 1 1.44 -9.80 41.80
CA MET A 1 2.14 -8.65 41.20
C MET A 1 2.43 -8.99 39.76
N GLY A 2 1.87 -8.26 38.80
CA GLY A 2 2.10 -8.48 37.36
C GLY A 2 2.18 -7.14 36.66
N GLY A 3 3.39 -6.58 36.58
CA GLY A 3 3.61 -5.33 35.86
C GLY A 3 3.49 -5.58 34.36
N SER A 4 2.42 -5.09 33.74
CA SER A 4 2.35 -5.03 32.28
C SER A 4 3.28 -3.91 31.81
N TRP A 5 4.45 -4.28 31.28
CA TRP A 5 5.40 -3.30 30.76
C TRP A 5 4.94 -2.90 29.36
N SER A 6 4.19 -1.78 29.27
CA SER A 6 3.98 -1.08 28.01
C SER A 6 5.33 -0.76 27.39
N ILE A 7 5.63 -1.34 26.22
CA ILE A 7 6.76 -0.89 25.41
C ILE A 7 6.25 0.34 24.68
N GLU A 8 6.53 1.51 25.25
CA GLU A 8 6.48 2.76 24.51
C GLU A 8 7.79 2.85 23.71
N MET A 9 7.68 2.90 22.39
CA MET A 9 8.80 3.19 21.48
C MET A 9 8.62 4.63 20.96
N PRO A 10 8.98 5.66 21.76
CA PRO A 10 8.73 7.06 21.40
C PRO A 10 9.50 7.53 20.17
N CYS A 11 10.50 6.76 19.72
CA CYS A 11 11.41 7.07 18.62
C CYS A 11 11.24 6.18 17.38
N LEU A 12 10.11 5.45 17.25
CA LEU A 12 9.88 4.62 16.07
C LEU A 12 9.35 5.47 14.90
N ASP A 13 10.28 6.07 14.16
CA ASP A 13 9.93 6.92 13.01
C ASP A 13 9.44 6.10 11.81
N SER A 14 9.94 4.89 11.62
CA SER A 14 9.57 4.03 10.50
C SER A 14 9.29 2.59 10.90
N ALA A 15 8.33 1.95 10.24
CA ALA A 15 8.03 0.53 10.38
C ALA A 15 7.90 -0.14 9.01
N LEU A 16 8.41 -1.37 8.90
CA LEU A 16 8.18 -2.28 7.77
C LEU A 16 7.43 -3.51 8.30
N ILE A 17 6.31 -3.83 7.66
CA ILE A 17 5.52 -5.02 7.96
C ILE A 17 5.49 -5.88 6.71
N TYR A 18 6.23 -6.99 6.76
CA TYR A 18 6.33 -7.98 5.69
C TYR A 18 6.02 -9.37 6.30
N THR A 19 4.76 -9.56 6.66
CA THR A 19 4.24 -10.82 7.20
C THR A 19 2.78 -10.97 6.83
N ASN A 20 2.36 -12.21 6.58
CA ASN A 20 0.95 -12.52 6.33
C ASN A 20 0.17 -12.66 7.64
N SER A 21 0.83 -13.02 8.74
CA SER A 21 0.20 -13.22 10.06
C SER A 21 -0.04 -11.91 10.82
N CYS A 22 -1.06 -11.91 11.69
CA CYS A 22 -1.34 -10.82 12.61
C CYS A 22 -0.22 -10.66 13.67
N PRO A 23 0.45 -9.49 13.77
CA PRO A 23 1.35 -9.18 14.87
C PRO A 23 0.61 -9.10 16.22
N ASP A 24 1.35 -9.13 17.33
CA ASP A 24 0.75 -8.99 18.66
C ASP A 24 0.21 -7.58 18.94
N ASP A 25 -0.80 -7.48 19.83
CA ASP A 25 -1.46 -6.22 20.20
C ASP A 25 -0.51 -5.11 20.66
N LYS A 26 0.65 -5.47 21.23
CA LYS A 26 1.65 -4.53 21.75
C LYS A 26 2.42 -3.90 20.61
N PHE A 27 2.78 -4.69 19.61
CA PHE A 27 3.31 -4.22 18.33
C PHE A 27 2.26 -3.38 17.59
N LEU A 28 1.01 -3.83 17.48
CA LEU A 28 -0.04 -3.05 16.80
C LEU A 28 -0.29 -1.68 17.44
N ARG A 29 -0.19 -1.58 18.78
CA ARG A 29 -0.25 -0.29 19.49
C ARG A 29 0.94 0.61 19.20
N SER A 30 2.15 0.08 19.03
CA SER A 30 3.32 0.91 18.72
C SER A 30 3.18 1.55 17.33
N LEU A 31 2.58 0.86 16.35
CA LEU A 31 2.33 1.40 15.01
C LEU A 31 1.48 2.68 14.99
N SER A 32 0.63 2.92 16.00
CA SER A 32 -0.17 4.15 16.11
C SER A 32 0.71 5.41 16.27
N SER A 33 1.96 5.26 16.72
CA SER A 33 2.91 6.36 16.90
C SER A 33 3.80 6.63 15.69
N VAL A 34 3.79 5.76 14.67
CA VAL A 34 4.73 5.77 13.54
C VAL A 34 4.30 6.77 12.45
N PRO A 35 5.19 7.69 12.00
CA PRO A 35 4.93 8.59 10.88
C PRO A 35 5.13 7.98 9.47
N TYR A 36 5.96 6.94 9.31
CA TYR A 36 6.26 6.29 8.01
C TYR A 36 6.04 4.75 8.06
N LEU A 37 5.11 4.23 7.26
CA LEU A 37 4.79 2.78 7.24
C LEU A 37 4.98 2.16 5.86
N TRP A 38 5.80 1.11 5.78
CA TRP A 38 5.81 0.15 4.67
C TRP A 38 5.00 -1.08 5.05
N LEU A 39 4.02 -1.45 4.21
CA LEU A 39 3.08 -2.53 4.48
C LEU A 39 2.96 -3.45 3.26
N TYR A 40 3.35 -4.71 3.40
CA TYR A 40 2.89 -5.76 2.49
C TYR A 40 1.41 -6.02 2.76
N VAL A 41 0.57 -5.97 1.72
CA VAL A 41 -0.88 -6.09 1.87
C VAL A 41 -1.38 -7.44 1.38
N THR A 42 -1.84 -8.26 2.32
CA THR A 42 -2.71 -9.43 2.11
C THR A 42 -4.10 -9.17 2.73
N ASP A 43 -5.08 -10.02 2.45
CA ASP A 43 -6.40 -9.94 3.09
C ASP A 43 -6.31 -9.99 4.64
N GLU A 44 -5.39 -10.78 5.22
CA GLU A 44 -5.16 -10.80 6.68
C GLU A 44 -4.65 -9.44 7.21
N THR A 45 -3.74 -8.78 6.48
CA THR A 45 -3.24 -7.47 6.90
C THR A 45 -4.31 -6.39 6.90
N VAL A 46 -5.25 -6.43 5.94
CA VAL A 46 -6.41 -5.53 5.88
C VAL A 46 -7.28 -5.69 7.13
N VAL A 47 -7.47 -6.92 7.63
CA VAL A 47 -8.26 -7.17 8.83
C VAL A 47 -7.64 -6.51 10.06
N TRP A 48 -6.38 -6.78 10.40
CA TRP A 48 -5.79 -6.21 11.62
C TRP A 48 -5.43 -4.72 11.48
N CYS A 49 -5.06 -4.23 10.29
CA CYS A 49 -4.89 -2.79 10.05
C CYS A 49 -6.18 -1.98 10.32
N SER A 50 -7.36 -2.60 10.17
CA SER A 50 -8.64 -1.93 10.41
C SER A 50 -8.91 -1.58 11.87
N THR A 51 -8.23 -2.27 12.79
CA THR A 51 -8.40 -2.10 14.24
C THR A 51 -7.54 -0.96 14.80
N ILE A 52 -6.54 -0.51 14.04
CA ILE A 52 -5.52 0.45 14.46
C ILE A 52 -5.93 1.87 14.04
N LYS A 53 -5.66 2.86 14.90
CA LYS A 53 -5.79 4.28 14.54
C LYS A 53 -4.41 4.90 14.39
N PHE A 54 -4.05 5.20 13.15
CA PHE A 54 -2.74 5.71 12.77
C PHE A 54 -2.68 7.25 12.96
N TYR A 55 -2.65 7.69 14.22
CA TYR A 55 -2.74 9.12 14.58
C TYR A 55 -1.53 9.98 14.20
N ARG A 56 -0.38 9.36 13.92
CA ARG A 56 0.86 10.03 13.51
C ARG A 56 1.29 9.75 12.07
N LEU A 57 0.68 8.77 11.40
CA LEU A 57 1.07 8.32 10.07
C LEU A 57 0.86 9.44 9.03
N THR A 58 1.95 9.86 8.40
CA THR A 58 1.98 10.89 7.37
C THR A 58 2.27 10.31 5.98
N GLU A 59 2.98 9.19 5.92
CA GLU A 59 3.27 8.49 4.67
C GLU A 59 3.10 6.98 4.86
N CYS A 60 2.43 6.35 3.90
CA CYS A 60 2.33 4.90 3.82
C CYS A 60 2.68 4.44 2.42
N ARG A 61 3.53 3.42 2.31
CA ARG A 61 3.77 2.68 1.07
C ARG A 61 3.21 1.27 1.22
N ILE A 62 2.34 0.88 0.29
CA ILE A 62 1.74 -0.45 0.25
C ILE A 62 2.32 -1.29 -0.90
N PHE A 63 2.59 -2.57 -0.60
CA PHE A 63 3.01 -3.58 -1.56
C PHE A 63 1.92 -4.67 -1.60
N PRO A 64 0.91 -4.55 -2.47
CA PRO A 64 -0.20 -5.48 -2.48
C PRO A 64 0.16 -6.84 -3.08
N GLU A 65 -0.26 -7.91 -2.42
CA GLU A 65 -0.16 -9.30 -2.90
C GLU A 65 -0.76 -9.45 -4.32
N GLU A 66 -0.15 -10.30 -5.13
CA GLU A 66 -0.65 -10.61 -6.46
C GLU A 66 -2.09 -11.15 -6.37
N ASN A 67 -3.00 -10.58 -7.15
CA ASN A 67 -4.44 -10.89 -7.18
C ASN A 67 -5.28 -10.39 -5.98
N SER A 68 -4.71 -9.68 -5.00
CA SER A 68 -5.51 -9.01 -3.95
C SER A 68 -6.37 -7.86 -4.50
N ASP A 69 -7.47 -7.52 -3.81
CA ASP A 69 -8.25 -6.31 -4.13
C ASP A 69 -7.45 -5.08 -3.68
N ARG A 70 -6.70 -4.51 -4.64
CA ARG A 70 -5.75 -3.41 -4.41
C ARG A 70 -6.44 -2.07 -4.03
N MET A 71 -7.78 -1.99 -4.02
CA MET A 71 -8.54 -0.79 -3.57
C MET A 71 -8.96 -0.85 -2.10
N LYS A 72 -9.27 -2.04 -1.55
CA LYS A 72 -9.60 -2.22 -0.12
C LYS A 72 -8.58 -1.62 0.86
N PRO A 73 -7.25 -1.90 0.76
CA PRO A 73 -6.27 -1.35 1.70
C PRO A 73 -6.19 0.18 1.63
N ILE A 74 -6.32 0.75 0.43
CA ILE A 74 -6.30 2.20 0.19
C ILE A 74 -7.46 2.86 0.94
N ILE A 75 -8.69 2.37 0.73
CA ILE A 75 -9.89 2.90 1.39
C ILE A 75 -9.80 2.74 2.92
N LEU A 76 -9.22 1.64 3.39
CA LEU A 76 -9.03 1.39 4.81
C LEU A 76 -8.04 2.36 5.45
N LEU A 77 -6.84 2.50 4.87
CA LEU A 77 -5.79 3.40 5.37
C LEU A 77 -6.26 4.85 5.41
N LEU A 78 -7.01 5.30 4.39
CA LEU A 78 -7.62 6.64 4.36
C LEU A 78 -8.63 6.86 5.50
N ARG A 79 -9.27 5.80 6.02
CA ARG A 79 -10.17 5.88 7.18
C ARG A 79 -9.44 5.83 8.52
N THR A 80 -8.34 5.06 8.62
CA THR A 80 -7.62 4.84 9.89
C THR A 80 -6.49 5.83 10.13
N ALA A 81 -5.98 6.51 9.11
CA ALA A 81 -4.86 7.45 9.15
C ALA A 81 -5.28 8.90 8.80
N PRO A 82 -5.90 9.67 9.72
CA PRO A 82 -6.45 11.00 9.45
C PRO A 82 -5.41 12.09 9.15
N LYS A 83 -4.11 11.78 9.25
CA LYS A 83 -2.99 12.70 8.91
C LYS A 83 -2.17 12.23 7.71
N LEU A 84 -2.61 11.17 7.01
CA LEU A 84 -1.92 10.64 5.85
C LEU A 84 -1.88 11.70 4.74
N LYS A 85 -0.66 12.05 4.30
CA LYS A 85 -0.40 12.99 3.22
C LYS A 85 0.04 12.29 1.93
N HIS A 86 0.79 11.21 2.09
CA HIS A 86 1.36 10.44 0.99
C HIS A 86 0.93 8.98 1.11
N LEU A 87 0.25 8.48 0.08
CA LEU A 87 -0.03 7.06 -0.08
C LEU A 87 0.63 6.60 -1.38
N ILE A 88 1.60 5.73 -1.27
CA ILE A 88 2.37 5.18 -2.39
C ILE A 88 1.93 3.74 -2.58
N VAL A 89 1.41 3.42 -3.76
CA VAL A 89 1.11 2.03 -4.14
C VAL A 89 2.29 1.54 -4.95
N ASP A 90 3.13 0.68 -4.36
CA ASP A 90 4.22 0.07 -5.10
C ASP A 90 3.67 -1.10 -5.90
N VAL A 91 3.44 -0.84 -7.18
CA VAL A 91 2.97 -1.84 -8.14
C VAL A 91 4.20 -2.52 -8.72
N GLU A 92 4.44 -3.76 -8.31
CA GLU A 92 5.25 -4.66 -9.12
C GLU A 92 4.45 -4.94 -10.40
N ILE A 93 4.76 -4.19 -11.45
CA ILE A 93 4.18 -4.40 -12.76
C ILE A 93 5.04 -5.45 -13.44
N ASP A 94 4.49 -6.64 -13.64
CA ASP A 94 5.09 -7.70 -14.46
C ASP A 94 5.65 -7.06 -15.75
N GLU A 95 6.94 -7.27 -16.03
CA GLU A 95 7.60 -6.72 -17.21
C GLU A 95 6.88 -7.12 -18.50
N LYS A 96 6.24 -8.30 -18.50
CA LYS A 96 5.37 -8.76 -19.57
C LYS A 96 4.12 -7.90 -19.70
N GLN A 97 3.43 -7.59 -18.61
CA GLN A 97 2.24 -6.73 -18.63
C GLN A 97 2.59 -5.28 -19.02
N ARG A 98 3.77 -4.79 -18.62
CA ARG A 98 4.36 -3.55 -19.15
C ARG A 98 4.51 -3.62 -20.68
N TRP A 99 5.09 -4.69 -21.21
CA TRP A 99 5.26 -4.82 -22.66
C TRP A 99 3.96 -4.98 -23.43
N GLU A 100 2.96 -5.68 -22.87
CA GLU A 100 1.63 -5.81 -23.46
C GLU A 100 0.91 -4.45 -23.54
N GLU A 101 0.96 -3.63 -22.48
CA GLU A 101 0.44 -2.26 -22.49
C GLU A 101 1.17 -1.35 -23.47
N PHE A 102 2.51 -1.35 -23.48
CA PHE A 102 3.29 -0.60 -24.47
C PHE A 102 2.97 -1.02 -25.92
N SER A 103 2.80 -2.33 -26.17
CA SER A 103 2.44 -2.86 -27.49
C SER A 103 1.03 -2.43 -27.92
N ARG A 104 0.08 -2.37 -26.97
CA ARG A 104 -1.28 -1.87 -27.19
C ARG A 104 -1.31 -0.38 -27.53
N LEU A 105 -0.48 0.44 -26.86
CA LEU A 105 -0.35 1.86 -27.15
C LEU A 105 0.26 2.10 -28.54
N LEU A 106 1.32 1.36 -28.91
CA LEU A 106 1.97 1.47 -30.22
C LEU A 106 1.06 1.03 -31.38
N SER A 107 0.27 -0.03 -31.20
CA SER A 107 -0.69 -0.46 -32.22
C SER A 107 -1.84 0.55 -32.39
N GLY A 108 -2.31 1.18 -31.31
CA GLY A 108 -3.26 2.29 -31.38
C GLY A 108 -2.71 3.49 -32.16
N TRP A 109 -1.46 3.88 -31.92
CA TRP A 109 -0.80 4.98 -32.64
C TRP A 109 -0.62 4.70 -34.13
N ASN A 110 -0.17 3.50 -34.50
CA ASN A 110 0.00 3.13 -35.91
C ASN A 110 -1.33 3.18 -36.69
N MET A 111 -2.42 2.68 -36.09
CA MET A 111 -3.77 2.74 -36.69
C MET A 111 -4.26 4.18 -36.90
N GLU A 112 -3.89 5.11 -36.02
CA GLU A 112 -4.25 6.52 -36.15
C GLU A 112 -3.45 7.23 -37.26
N GLU A 113 -2.15 6.92 -37.37
CA GLU A 113 -1.28 7.46 -38.41
C GLU A 113 -1.61 6.92 -39.81
N GLU A 114 -1.94 5.63 -39.94
CA GLU A 114 -2.43 5.06 -41.21
C GLU A 114 -3.75 5.72 -41.63
N LYS A 115 -4.68 5.93 -40.71
CA LYS A 115 -5.94 6.62 -40.98
C LYS A 115 -5.77 8.08 -41.40
N LYS A 116 -4.72 8.77 -40.92
CA LYS A 116 -4.34 10.11 -41.41
C LYS A 116 -3.79 10.07 -42.83
N ARG A 117 -2.96 9.06 -43.16
CA ARG A 117 -2.39 8.90 -44.52
C ARG A 117 -3.40 8.47 -45.57
N SER A 118 -4.43 7.70 -45.21
CA SER A 118 -5.50 7.30 -46.15
C SER A 118 -6.56 8.37 -46.42
N ASN A 119 -6.53 9.49 -45.70
CA ASN A 119 -7.47 10.62 -45.85
C ASN A 119 -6.80 11.88 -46.44
N SER A 120 -5.60 11.73 -47.03
CA SER A 120 -4.85 12.79 -47.73
C SER A 120 -4.55 12.39 -49.18
#